data_AF-A0A353JXI5-F1
#
_entry.id   AF-A0A353JXI5-F1
#
_cell.length_a   1.000
_cell.length_b   1.000
_cell.length_c   1.000
_cell.angle_alpha   90.00
_cell.angle_beta   90.00
_cell.angle_gamma   90.00
#
_symmetry.space_group_name_H-M   'P 1'
#
loop_
_entity.id
_entity.type
_entity.pdbx_description
1 polymer ?
#
loop_
_entity_poly.entity_id
_entity_poly.type
_entity_poly.pdbx_seq_one_letter_code
_entity_poly.pdbx_strand_id
1 'polypeptide(L)' 'MKKLRFAIIGCGRISYKHIEGLINNREEAELVAVCDIDINKAAKRKNDYESSIKDAKVKTYMDY' A
#
# COMPACT_ATOMS: atom_id res chain seq x y z
N MET A 1 -15.62 4.88 -14.06
CA MET A 1 -14.58 5.84 -13.58
C MET A 1 -13.25 5.13 -13.49
N LYS A 2 -12.11 5.85 -13.57
CA LYS A 2 -10.78 5.26 -13.27
C LYS A 2 -10.60 5.18 -11.76
N LYS A 3 -9.94 4.13 -11.27
CA LYS A 3 -9.59 4.00 -9.85
C LYS A 3 -8.63 5.10 -9.40
N LEU A 4 -8.80 5.57 -8.17
CA LEU A 4 -7.87 6.47 -7.49
C LEU A 4 -6.61 5.70 -7.11
N ARG A 5 -5.45 6.28 -7.38
CA ARG A 5 -4.14 5.64 -7.16
C ARG A 5 -3.48 6.25 -5.94
N PHE A 6 -3.19 5.42 -4.94
CA PHE A 6 -2.62 5.85 -3.67
C PHE A 6 -1.17 5.40 -3.53
N ALA A 7 -0.36 6.25 -2.91
CA ALA A 7 0.95 5.89 -2.38
C ALA A 7 0.96 6.17 -0.88
N ILE A 8 1.57 5.30 -0.09
CA ILE A 8 1.73 5.50 1.35
C ILE A 8 3.19 5.82 1.64
N ILE A 9 3.45 6.98 2.25
CA ILE A 9 4.76 7.36 2.77
C ILE A 9 4.70 7.23 4.29
N GLY A 10 5.57 6.41 4.86
CA GLY A 10 5.57 6.06 6.28
C GLY A 10 4.74 4.81 6.58
N CYS A 11 5.43 3.68 6.77
CA CYS A 11 4.87 2.37 7.08
C CYS A 11 4.87 2.08 8.60
N GLY A 12 4.64 3.13 9.40
CA GLY A 12 4.59 3.09 10.86
C GLY A 12 3.26 2.59 11.43
N ARG A 13 2.91 3.05 12.64
CA ARG A 13 1.76 2.55 13.42
C ARG A 13 0.42 2.61 12.71
N ILE A 14 0.13 3.66 11.93
CA ILE A 14 -1.18 3.84 11.27
C ILE A 14 -1.28 3.14 9.90
N SER A 15 -0.15 2.71 9.33
CA SER A 15 -0.09 2.20 7.95
C SER A 15 -1.03 1.03 7.68
N TYR A 16 -1.25 0.14 8.65
CA TYR A 16 -2.17 -1.00 8.50
C TYR A 16 -3.62 -0.55 8.26
N LYS A 17 -4.07 0.56 8.87
CA LYS A 17 -5.42 1.11 8.65
C LYS A 17 -5.57 1.69 7.25
N HIS A 18 -4.52 2.28 6.68
CA HIS A 18 -4.52 2.70 5.28
C HIS A 18 -4.65 1.51 4.34
N ILE A 19 -3.93 0.42 4.61
CA ILE A 19 -4.05 -0.83 3.85
C ILE A 19 -5.47 -1.40 3.94
N GLU A 20 -6.03 -1.53 5.15
CA GLU A 20 -7.42 -1.99 5.35
C GLU A 20 -8.43 -1.11 4.60
N GLY A 21 -8.29 0.20 4.69
CA GLY A 21 -9.16 1.14 3.97
C GLY A 21 -9.08 0.95 2.45
N LEU A 22 -7.88 0.76 1.89
CA LEU A 22 -7.69 0.55 0.46
C LEU A 22 -8.23 -0.80 -0.01
N ILE A 23 -8.13 -1.84 0.82
CA ILE A 23 -8.73 -3.16 0.54
C ILE A 23 -10.26 -3.05 0.52
N ASN A 24 -10.84 -2.38 1.51
CA ASN A 24 -12.28 -2.22 1.64
C ASN A 24 -12.88 -1.35 0.52
N ASN A 25 -12.08 -0.45 -0.07
CA ASN A 25 -12.50 0.44 -1.17
C ASN A 25 -11.88 0.05 -2.52
N ARG A 26 -11.49 -1.21 -2.72
CA ARG A 26 -10.75 -1.70 -3.90
C ARG A 26 -11.45 -1.48 -5.25
N GLU A 27 -12.76 -1.24 -5.26
CA GLU A 27 -13.52 -0.94 -6.48
C GLU A 27 -13.19 0.46 -7.01
N GLU A 28 -12.91 1.39 -6.09
CA GLU A 28 -12.66 2.80 -6.39
C GLU A 28 -11.20 3.21 -6.18
N ALA A 29 -10.42 2.44 -5.42
CA ALA A 29 -9.05 2.75 -5.05
C ALA A 29 -8.07 1.59 -5.28
N GLU A 30 -6.81 1.93 -5.59
CA GLU A 30 -5.70 0.98 -5.68
C GLU A 30 -4.44 1.54 -5.00
N LEU A 31 -3.68 0.68 -4.34
CA LEU A 31 -2.35 1.00 -3.83
C LEU A 31 -1.31 0.73 -4.91
N VAL A 32 -0.50 1.74 -5.24
CA VAL A 32 0.53 1.61 -6.29
C VAL A 32 1.95 1.67 -5.74
N ALA A 33 2.14 2.25 -4.56
CA ALA A 33 3.44 2.38 -3.94
C ALA A 33 3.36 2.47 -2.40
N VAL A 34 4.40 1.98 -1.75
CA VAL A 34 4.67 2.19 -0.32
C VAL A 34 6.12 2.61 -0.14
N CYS A 35 6.39 3.51 0.79
CA CYS A 35 7.71 4.04 1.07
C CYS A 35 7.94 4.09 2.58
N ASP A 36 9.12 3.64 3.02
CA ASP A 36 9.61 3.79 4.39
C ASP A 36 11.14 3.69 4.41
N ILE A 37 11.80 4.45 5.28
CA ILE A 37 13.26 4.37 5.49
C ILE A 37 13.70 2.94 5.89
N ASP A 38 12.82 2.20 6.56
CA ASP A 38 12.99 0.78 6.85
C ASP A 38 12.25 -0.04 5.79
N ILE A 39 13.01 -0.56 4.82
CA ILE A 39 12.47 -1.35 3.70
C ILE A 39 11.64 -2.54 4.17
N ASN A 40 11.91 -3.09 5.36
CA ASN A 40 11.13 -4.21 5.90
C ASN A 40 9.70 -3.78 6.24
N LYS A 41 9.51 -2.54 6.70
CA LYS A 41 8.17 -2.00 6.95
C LYS A 41 7.42 -1.76 5.64
N ALA A 42 8.08 -1.20 4.64
CA ALA A 42 7.50 -1.01 3.31
C ALA A 42 7.12 -2.36 2.68
N ALA A 43 8.04 -3.34 2.69
CA ALA A 43 7.80 -4.69 2.19
C ALA A 43 6.65 -5.38 2.92
N LYS A 44 6.56 -5.23 4.25
CA LYS A 44 5.45 -5.76 5.04
C LYS A 44 4.10 -5.20 4.56
N ARG A 45 3.98 -3.89 4.37
CA ARG A 45 2.71 -3.27 3.93
C ARG A 45 2.35 -3.61 2.49
N LYS A 46 3.34 -3.74 1.62
CA LYS A 46 3.16 -4.31 0.28
C LYS A 46 2.53 -5.71 0.38
N ASN A 47 3.12 -6.60 1.18
CA ASN A 47 2.64 -7.98 1.33
C ASN A 47 1.24 -8.05 1.92
N ASP A 48 0.91 -7.20 2.90
CA ASP A 48 -0.43 -7.15 3.50
C ASP A 48 -1.51 -6.82 2.43
N TYR A 49 -1.21 -5.91 1.51
CA TYR A 49 -2.11 -5.54 0.42
C TYR A 49 -2.18 -6.61 -0.66
N GLU A 50 -1.03 -7.09 -1.15
CA GLU A 50 -0.97 -8.10 -2.23
C GLU A 50 -1.57 -9.45 -1.82
N SER A 51 -1.54 -9.80 -0.53
CA SER A 51 -2.20 -11.00 -0.01
C SER A 51 -3.73 -10.91 -0.09
N SER A 52 -4.29 -9.69 -0.08
CA SER A 52 -5.72 -9.43 -0.07
C SER A 52 -6.28 -9.12 -1.47
N ILE A 53 -5.44 -8.58 -2.37
CA ILE A 53 -5.81 -8.16 -3.72
C ILE A 53 -4.94 -8.91 -4.73
N LYS A 54 -5.56 -9.90 -5.41
CA LYS A 54 -4.92 -10.61 -6.52
C LYS A 54 -4.55 -9.62 -7.63
N ASP A 55 -3.35 -9.74 -8.18
CA ASP A 55 -2.77 -8.91 -9.25
C ASP A 55 -2.41 -7.46 -8.87
N ALA A 56 -2.42 -7.11 -7.58
CA ALA A 56 -1.87 -5.83 -7.13
C ALA A 56 -0.36 -5.73 -7.47
N LYS A 57 0.05 -4.60 -8.07
CA LYS A 57 1.45 -4.29 -8.36
C LYS A 57 1.89 -3.12 -7.50
N VAL A 58 2.31 -3.40 -6.27
CA VAL A 58 2.78 -2.37 -5.35
C VAL A 58 4.30 -2.24 -5.42
N LYS A 59 4.77 -1.01 -5.66
CA LYS A 59 6.21 -0.68 -5.62
C LYS A 59 6.65 -0.30 -4.21
N THR A 60 7.89 -0.63 -3.85
CA THR A 60 8.49 -0.26 -2.57
C THR A 60 9.65 0.71 -2.79
N TYR A 61 9.72 1.75 -1.97
CA TYR A 61 10.76 2.78 -2.01
C TYR A 61 11.35 3.01 -0.61
N MET A 62 12.59 3.50 -0.54
CA MET A 62 13.27 3.84 0.73
C MET A 62 13.60 5.34 0.84
N ASP A 63 13.54 6.01 -0.30
CA ASP A 63 13.90 7.39 -0.56
C ASP A 63 12.64 8.17 -0.93
N TYR A 64 12.37 9.25 -0.18
CA TYR A 64 11.31 10.21 -0.44
C TYR A 64 11.84 11.64 -0.35
#